data_AF-A0A947EYI9-F1
#
_entry.id   AF-A0A947EYI9-F1
#
_cell.length_a   1.000
_cell.length_b   1.000
_cell.length_c   1.000
_cell.angle_alpha   90.00
_cell.angle_beta   90.00
_cell.angle_gamma   90.00
#
_symmetry.space_group_name_H-M   'P 1'
#
loop_
_entity.id
_entity.type
_entity.pdbx_description
1 polymer ?
#
loop_
_entity_poly.entity_id
_entity_poly.type
_entity_poly.pdbx_seq_one_letter_code
_entity_poly.pdbx_strand_id
1 'polypeptide(L)'
;ARDSLRAGAVLPLSHQDIGDWPFAETPWPFAVAERDVKTKAFTKEFIGAAALSSLVDTHYTLPFAGYDPRKMVVSENSYVADEAGTRVGTMLTCATDMAIGRVGDKIISIATSAEDGRPQDFVPKGLSCGFVKVDRRFSPGDIVLLTDGKRKIKVEIRGDVRPDRTARRPMKEML
;
A
#
# COMPACT_ATOMS: atom_id res chain seq x y z
N ALA A 1 2.00 10.23 14.29
CA ALA A 1 0.55 9.99 14.13
C ALA A 1 0.08 10.11 12.67
N ARG A 2 0.39 11.20 11.95
CA ARG A 2 -0.05 11.41 10.55
C ARG A 2 0.26 10.25 9.60
N ASP A 3 1.49 9.76 9.56
CA ASP A 3 1.89 8.72 8.60
C ASP A 3 1.17 7.38 8.83
N SER A 4 0.86 7.07 10.09
CA SER A 4 0.03 5.92 10.46
C SER A 4 -1.37 6.01 9.85
N LEU A 5 -2.02 7.18 9.98
CA LEU A 5 -3.37 7.40 9.49
C LEU A 5 -3.45 7.37 7.95
N ARG A 6 -2.53 8.04 7.25
CA ARG A 6 -2.54 8.09 5.78
C ARG A 6 -2.16 6.74 5.16
N ALA A 7 -1.16 6.05 5.71
CA ALA A 7 -0.73 4.75 5.20
C ALA A 7 -1.83 3.70 5.42
N GLY A 8 -2.46 3.69 6.59
CA GLY A 8 -3.63 2.86 6.88
C GLY A 8 -4.80 3.12 5.94
N ALA A 9 -5.01 4.38 5.55
CA ALA A 9 -6.03 4.77 4.59
C ALA A 9 -5.61 4.60 3.11
N VAL A 10 -4.41 4.07 2.83
CA VAL A 10 -3.88 3.91 1.47
C VAL A 10 -3.83 5.26 0.74
N LEU A 11 -3.35 6.30 1.43
CA LEU A 11 -3.16 7.66 0.89
C LEU A 11 -1.66 7.96 0.75
N PRO A 12 -1.15 8.04 -0.49
CA PRO A 12 0.26 8.31 -0.76
C PRO A 12 0.57 9.78 -0.50
N LEU A 13 1.81 10.07 -0.10
CA LEU A 13 2.29 11.43 0.07
C LEU A 13 3.16 11.84 -1.13
N SER A 14 2.88 13.03 -1.69
CA SER A 14 3.74 13.62 -2.72
C SER A 14 5.17 13.83 -2.20
N HIS A 15 6.16 13.67 -3.08
CA HIS A 15 7.60 13.68 -2.80
C HIS A 15 8.10 12.55 -1.88
N GLN A 16 7.25 11.60 -1.51
CA GLN A 16 7.64 10.44 -0.71
C GLN A 16 7.19 9.13 -1.36
N ASP A 17 5.88 8.96 -1.56
CA ASP A 17 5.30 7.76 -2.19
C ASP A 17 4.99 7.98 -3.68
N ILE A 18 4.91 9.25 -4.08
CA ILE A 18 4.87 9.75 -5.45
C ILE A 18 6.08 10.66 -5.61
N GLY A 19 7.14 10.20 -6.27
CA GLY A 19 8.40 10.93 -6.36
C GLY A 19 8.73 11.43 -7.76
N ASP A 20 10.03 11.56 -8.01
CA ASP A 20 10.63 12.01 -9.27
C ASP A 20 10.71 10.92 -10.36
N TRP A 21 10.24 9.70 -10.05
CA TRP A 21 10.14 8.62 -11.01
C TRP A 21 8.80 8.66 -11.78
N PRO A 22 8.75 8.05 -12.97
CA PRO A 22 7.50 7.96 -13.70
C PRO A 22 6.42 7.21 -12.90
N PHE A 23 5.32 7.91 -12.63
CA PHE A 23 4.22 7.42 -11.83
C PHE A 23 3.01 7.12 -12.72
N ALA A 24 2.97 5.90 -13.27
CA ALA A 24 1.95 5.50 -14.24
C ALA A 24 1.13 4.26 -13.81
N GLU A 25 1.71 3.32 -13.06
CA GLU A 25 1.02 2.12 -12.61
C GLU A 25 0.73 2.24 -11.11
N THR A 26 -0.46 2.76 -10.82
CA THR A 26 -0.84 3.18 -9.49
C THR A 26 -2.33 2.93 -9.22
N PRO A 27 -2.72 2.59 -7.98
CA PRO A 27 -4.12 2.37 -7.63
C PRO A 27 -4.90 3.68 -7.39
N TRP A 28 -4.29 4.86 -7.57
CA TRP A 28 -4.88 6.15 -7.20
C TRP A 28 -5.36 6.96 -8.41
N PRO A 29 -6.65 6.84 -8.80
CA PRO A 29 -7.20 7.59 -9.94
C PRO A 29 -7.28 9.10 -9.69
N PHE A 30 -7.10 9.55 -8.44
CA PHE A 30 -7.01 10.97 -8.10
C PHE A 30 -5.61 11.56 -8.34
N ALA A 31 -4.58 10.72 -8.50
CA ALA A 31 -3.20 11.17 -8.72
C ALA A 31 -2.84 11.20 -10.21
N VAL A 32 -3.30 10.22 -10.98
CA VAL A 32 -3.17 10.16 -12.44
C VAL A 32 -4.44 9.53 -13.00
N ALA A 33 -4.81 9.88 -14.24
CA ALA A 33 -5.96 9.27 -14.90
C ALA A 33 -5.82 7.75 -14.93
N GLU A 34 -6.95 7.04 -14.86
CA GLU A 34 -6.92 5.58 -14.96
C GLU A 34 -6.31 5.14 -16.28
N ARG A 35 -5.46 4.12 -16.24
CA ARG A 35 -4.80 3.54 -17.41
C ARG A 35 -5.41 2.17 -17.69
N ASP A 36 -5.87 1.98 -18.92
CA ASP A 36 -6.39 0.69 -19.35
C ASP A 36 -5.26 -0.35 -19.34
N VAL A 37 -5.53 -1.50 -18.72
CA VAL A 37 -4.52 -2.54 -18.52
C VAL A 37 -4.08 -3.19 -19.84
N LYS A 38 -4.98 -3.29 -20.82
CA LYS A 38 -4.75 -3.94 -22.11
C LYS A 38 -4.14 -2.99 -23.13
N THR A 39 -4.74 -1.82 -23.30
CA THR A 39 -4.32 -0.85 -24.32
C THR A 39 -3.20 0.07 -23.84
N LYS A 40 -2.97 0.13 -22.51
CA LYS A 40 -2.02 1.03 -21.87
C LYS A 40 -2.29 2.52 -22.13
N ALA A 41 -3.49 2.84 -22.64
CA ALA A 41 -3.95 4.20 -22.83
C ALA A 41 -4.59 4.75 -21.55
N PHE A 42 -4.46 6.06 -21.33
CA PHE A 42 -5.17 6.74 -20.26
C PHE A 42 -6.62 7.03 -20.66
N THR A 43 -7.52 6.95 -19.69
CA THR A 43 -8.95 7.25 -19.86
C THR A 43 -9.22 8.74 -20.16
N LYS A 44 -8.24 9.61 -19.90
CA LYS A 44 -8.30 11.06 -20.13
C LYS A 44 -6.96 11.58 -20.60
N GLU A 45 -6.99 12.63 -21.42
CA GLU A 45 -5.79 13.35 -21.85
C GLU A 45 -5.28 14.31 -20.76
N PHE A 46 -3.96 14.45 -20.65
CA PHE A 46 -3.30 15.40 -19.76
C PHE A 46 -1.84 15.64 -20.20
N ILE A 47 -1.23 16.71 -19.68
CA ILE A 47 0.17 17.03 -19.94
C ILE A 47 1.06 15.89 -19.42
N GLY A 48 1.83 15.26 -20.32
CA GLY A 48 2.68 14.12 -19.99
C GLY A 48 2.06 12.74 -20.24
N ALA A 49 0.78 12.66 -20.66
CA ALA A 49 0.12 11.39 -20.96
C ALA A 49 0.86 10.56 -22.03
N ALA A 50 1.32 11.21 -23.11
CA ALA A 50 2.09 10.55 -24.17
C ALA A 50 3.43 10.01 -23.64
N ALA A 51 4.12 10.78 -22.81
CA ALA A 51 5.40 10.37 -22.21
C ALA A 51 5.22 9.20 -21.23
N LEU A 52 4.18 9.21 -20.40
CA LEU A 52 3.88 8.09 -19.51
C LEU A 52 3.42 6.83 -20.27
N SER A 53 2.73 7.01 -21.40
CA SER A 53 2.23 5.90 -22.21
C SER A 53 3.34 5.14 -22.93
N SER A 54 4.44 5.81 -23.29
CA SER A 54 5.57 5.23 -24.02
C SER A 54 6.64 4.59 -23.13
N LEU A 55 6.46 4.60 -21.80
CA LEU A 55 7.44 4.02 -20.87
C LEU A 55 7.53 2.51 -20.99
N VAL A 56 8.77 2.02 -21.03
CA VAL A 56 9.11 0.58 -21.01
C VAL A 56 9.35 0.11 -19.59
N ASP A 57 10.17 0.84 -18.83
CA ASP A 57 10.43 0.55 -17.41
C ASP A 57 9.31 1.13 -16.55
N THR A 58 8.53 0.25 -15.93
CA THR A 58 7.44 0.68 -15.07
C THR A 58 7.69 0.25 -13.64
N HIS A 59 7.88 1.24 -12.77
CA HIS A 59 7.88 1.03 -11.35
C HIS A 59 6.44 1.06 -10.83
N TYR A 60 6.16 0.25 -9.83
CA TYR A 60 4.86 0.18 -9.19
C TYR A 60 4.97 0.69 -7.76
N THR A 61 4.13 1.66 -7.40
CA THR A 61 3.95 2.03 -5.99
C THR A 61 2.79 1.21 -5.44
N LEU A 62 3.08 0.30 -4.50
CA LEU A 62 2.10 -0.65 -3.97
C LEU A 62 1.92 -0.48 -2.45
N PRO A 63 0.69 -0.56 -1.93
CA PRO A 63 0.45 -0.58 -0.50
C PRO A 63 0.79 -1.96 0.09
N PHE A 64 1.20 -1.98 1.36
CA PHE A 64 1.38 -3.23 2.10
C PHE A 64 0.81 -3.15 3.52
N ALA A 65 0.55 -4.33 4.09
CA ALA A 65 0.30 -4.53 5.51
C ALA A 65 1.15 -5.69 6.04
N GLY A 66 1.82 -5.48 7.17
CA GLY A 66 2.57 -6.51 7.89
C GLY A 66 1.69 -7.43 8.72
N TYR A 67 2.35 -8.23 9.55
CA TYR A 67 1.71 -9.18 10.46
C TYR A 67 1.83 -8.76 11.93
N ASP A 68 2.63 -7.74 12.20
CA ASP A 68 2.92 -7.22 13.53
C ASP A 68 3.32 -5.73 13.43
N PRO A 69 3.43 -4.99 14.55
CA PRO A 69 3.64 -3.54 14.51
C PRO A 69 5.09 -3.12 14.21
N ARG A 70 6.02 -4.08 14.03
CA ARG A 70 7.44 -3.76 13.81
C ARG A 70 7.60 -3.01 12.50
N LYS A 71 8.25 -1.86 12.59
CA LYS A 71 8.62 -1.04 11.44
C LYS A 71 10.08 -1.22 11.10
N MET A 72 10.40 -0.86 9.87
CA MET A 72 11.76 -0.63 9.46
C MET A 72 11.98 0.82 9.11
N VAL A 73 13.18 1.31 9.43
CA VAL A 73 13.61 2.64 9.05
C VAL A 73 13.85 2.65 7.55
N VAL A 74 13.20 3.56 6.85
CA VAL A 74 13.45 3.81 5.43
C VAL A 74 14.79 4.52 5.32
N SER A 75 15.73 3.92 4.60
CA SER A 75 17.08 4.44 4.35
C SER A 75 17.61 3.88 3.04
N GLU A 76 18.76 4.39 2.58
CA GLU A 76 19.42 3.91 1.35
C GLU A 76 19.80 2.42 1.42
N ASN A 77 20.03 1.90 2.63
CA ASN A 77 20.38 0.50 2.86
C ASN A 77 19.16 -0.42 2.97
N SER A 78 17.95 0.16 3.10
CA SER A 78 16.72 -0.63 3.16
C SER A 78 16.17 -0.90 1.77
N TYR A 79 15.71 -2.12 1.53
CA TYR A 79 15.17 -2.54 0.24
C TYR A 79 14.02 -3.52 0.41
N VAL A 80 13.31 -3.73 -0.69
CA VAL A 80 12.25 -4.72 -0.81
C VAL A 80 12.81 -5.92 -1.55
N ALA A 81 12.58 -7.10 -1.00
CA ALA A 81 12.93 -8.38 -1.60
C ALA A 81 11.67 -9.21 -1.86
N ASP A 82 11.71 -10.07 -2.87
CA ASP A 82 10.72 -11.14 -3.03
C ASP A 82 10.92 -12.28 -2.01
N GLU A 83 10.07 -13.30 -2.05
CA GLU A 83 10.18 -14.47 -1.16
C GLU A 83 11.48 -15.27 -1.37
N ALA A 84 12.07 -15.22 -2.56
CA ALA A 84 13.36 -15.83 -2.85
C ALA A 84 14.55 -15.00 -2.31
N GLY A 85 14.28 -13.78 -1.80
CA GLY A 85 15.30 -12.87 -1.30
C GLY A 85 15.93 -11.98 -2.37
N THR A 86 15.44 -12.02 -3.61
CA THR A 86 15.90 -11.15 -4.70
C THR A 86 15.44 -9.74 -4.42
N ARG A 87 16.34 -8.76 -4.53
CA ARG A 87 15.97 -7.34 -4.43
C ARG A 87 15.08 -6.96 -5.62
N VAL A 88 13.91 -6.39 -5.33
CA VAL A 88 12.89 -5.98 -6.31
C VAL A 88 12.50 -4.51 -6.19
N GLY A 89 13.05 -3.78 -5.22
CA GLY A 89 12.65 -2.40 -5.02
C GLY A 89 13.15 -1.74 -3.76
N THR A 90 12.46 -0.67 -3.38
CA THR A 90 12.73 0.15 -2.21
C THR A 90 11.46 0.45 -1.41
N MET A 91 11.65 0.74 -0.13
CA MET A 91 10.57 1.18 0.74
C MET A 91 10.39 2.69 0.62
N LEU A 92 9.14 3.15 0.65
CA LEU A 92 8.81 4.58 0.60
C LEU A 92 8.26 5.08 1.95
N THR A 93 7.33 4.32 2.51
CA THR A 93 6.73 4.58 3.82
C THR A 93 6.67 3.28 4.62
N CYS A 94 7.04 3.33 5.90
CA CYS A 94 6.80 2.25 6.85
C CYS A 94 6.34 2.84 8.19
N ALA A 95 5.04 2.77 8.44
CA ALA A 95 4.37 3.23 9.65
C ALA A 95 3.70 2.05 10.37
N THR A 96 3.07 2.32 11.52
CA THR A 96 2.26 1.34 12.24
C THR A 96 0.86 1.91 12.34
N ASP A 97 -0.13 1.24 11.77
CA ASP A 97 -1.52 1.56 12.01
C ASP A 97 -1.99 0.86 13.28
N MET A 98 -2.29 1.63 14.33
CA MET A 98 -2.67 1.11 15.65
C MET A 98 -4.14 0.70 15.75
N ALA A 99 -4.97 1.06 14.75
CA ALA A 99 -6.40 0.78 14.78
C ALA A 99 -6.74 -0.61 14.23
N ILE A 100 -5.76 -1.36 13.73
CA ILE A 100 -5.95 -2.63 13.04
C ILE A 100 -5.12 -3.77 13.65
N GLY A 101 -5.57 -5.00 13.41
CA GLY A 101 -4.90 -6.23 13.80
C GLY A 101 -5.32 -7.38 12.89
N ARG A 102 -4.67 -8.53 13.02
CA ARG A 102 -5.04 -9.75 12.28
C ARG A 102 -5.81 -10.72 13.18
N VAL A 103 -6.86 -11.32 12.63
CA VAL A 103 -7.56 -12.50 13.17
C VAL A 103 -7.46 -13.59 12.10
N GLY A 104 -6.58 -14.56 12.32
CA GLY A 104 -6.11 -15.43 11.24
C GLY A 104 -5.44 -14.61 10.14
N ASP A 105 -5.86 -14.82 8.88
CA ASP A 105 -5.35 -14.07 7.74
C ASP A 105 -6.08 -12.74 7.48
N LYS A 106 -7.24 -12.52 8.12
CA LYS A 106 -8.06 -11.31 7.93
C LYS A 106 -7.51 -10.16 8.76
N ILE A 107 -7.26 -9.02 8.12
CA ILE A 107 -7.07 -7.75 8.83
C ILE A 107 -8.45 -7.24 9.24
N ILE A 108 -8.60 -6.90 10.51
CA ILE A 108 -9.79 -6.22 11.05
C ILE A 108 -9.39 -4.94 11.77
N SER A 109 -10.35 -4.03 11.88
CA SER A 109 -10.23 -2.72 12.50
C SER A 109 -10.95 -2.70 13.85
N ILE A 110 -10.58 -1.75 14.71
CA ILE A 110 -11.36 -1.42 15.92
C ILE A 110 -12.81 -1.06 15.59
N ALA A 111 -13.05 -0.58 14.37
CA ALA A 111 -14.37 -0.23 13.86
C ALA A 111 -15.15 -1.42 13.25
N THR A 112 -14.50 -2.58 13.05
CA THR A 112 -15.18 -3.78 12.54
C THR A 112 -16.29 -4.19 13.51
N SER A 113 -17.49 -4.49 13.02
CA SER A 113 -18.59 -4.90 13.90
C SER A 113 -18.38 -6.33 14.44
N ALA A 114 -19.07 -6.69 15.51
CA ALA A 114 -19.06 -8.07 16.00
C ALA A 114 -19.67 -9.03 14.96
N GLU A 115 -20.69 -8.57 14.23
CA GLU A 115 -21.35 -9.30 13.14
C GLU A 115 -20.39 -9.57 11.97
N ASP A 116 -19.47 -8.64 11.69
CA ASP A 116 -18.43 -8.76 10.65
C ASP A 116 -17.18 -9.54 11.11
N GLY A 117 -17.26 -10.16 12.28
CA GLY A 117 -16.27 -11.08 12.82
C GLY A 117 -15.19 -10.43 13.68
N ARG A 118 -15.45 -9.29 14.32
CA ARG A 118 -14.57 -8.76 15.38
C ARG A 118 -14.77 -9.55 16.68
N PRO A 119 -13.72 -10.21 17.23
CA PRO A 119 -13.80 -10.84 18.55
C PRO A 119 -14.19 -9.85 19.65
N GLN A 120 -14.93 -10.31 20.66
CA GLN A 120 -15.43 -9.46 21.75
C GLN A 120 -14.29 -8.80 22.54
N ASP A 121 -13.18 -9.49 22.69
CA ASP A 121 -11.95 -9.08 23.38
C ASP A 121 -10.88 -8.52 22.41
N PHE A 122 -11.25 -8.20 21.17
CA PHE A 122 -10.30 -7.71 20.18
C PHE A 122 -9.71 -6.35 20.59
N VAL A 123 -8.42 -6.37 20.89
CA VAL A 123 -7.60 -5.18 21.10
C VAL A 123 -6.52 -5.14 20.01
N PRO A 124 -6.62 -4.23 19.02
CA PRO A 124 -5.61 -4.14 17.97
C PRO A 124 -4.26 -3.75 18.57
N LYS A 125 -3.23 -4.55 18.27
CA LYS A 125 -1.83 -4.24 18.64
C LYS A 125 -1.13 -3.39 17.57
N GLY A 126 -1.82 -3.15 16.47
CA GLY A 126 -1.31 -2.47 15.30
C GLY A 126 -0.57 -3.39 14.34
N LEU A 127 -0.57 -3.00 13.07
CA LEU A 127 0.19 -3.65 12.01
C LEU A 127 1.09 -2.61 11.36
N SER A 128 2.29 -3.02 10.98
CA SER A 128 3.10 -2.20 10.07
C SER A 128 2.39 -2.05 8.73
N CYS A 129 2.49 -0.88 8.13
CA CYS A 129 1.87 -0.58 6.84
C CYS A 129 2.59 0.56 6.13
N GLY A 130 2.37 0.68 4.83
CA GLY A 130 2.94 1.76 4.05
C GLY A 130 3.01 1.42 2.57
N PHE A 131 4.06 1.92 1.93
CA PHE A 131 4.21 1.84 0.47
C PHE A 131 5.60 1.37 0.10
N VAL A 132 5.67 0.59 -0.96
CA VAL A 132 6.89 0.14 -1.62
C VAL A 132 6.90 0.59 -3.06
N LYS A 133 8.09 0.88 -3.60
CA LYS A 133 8.33 1.04 -5.04
C LYS A 133 9.06 -0.19 -5.54
N VAL A 134 8.46 -0.93 -6.46
CA VAL A 134 9.00 -2.18 -7.00
C VAL A 134 9.11 -2.14 -8.51
N ASP A 135 10.04 -2.93 -9.06
CA ASP A 135 10.38 -2.99 -10.49
C ASP A 135 9.45 -3.89 -11.32
N ARG A 136 8.54 -4.61 -10.66
CA ARG A 136 7.56 -5.49 -11.29
C ARG A 136 6.27 -5.52 -10.50
N ARG A 137 5.21 -5.97 -11.15
CA ARG A 137 3.88 -6.00 -10.55
C ARG A 137 3.78 -7.12 -9.50
N PHE A 138 3.15 -6.79 -8.37
CA PHE A 138 2.66 -7.76 -7.39
C PHE A 138 1.15 -7.58 -7.24
N SER A 139 0.46 -8.69 -7.02
CA SER A 139 -0.98 -8.75 -6.78
C SER A 139 -1.28 -8.59 -5.29
N PRO A 140 -2.47 -8.08 -4.92
CA PRO A 140 -2.93 -8.16 -3.54
C PRO A 140 -2.89 -9.61 -3.03
N GLY A 141 -2.30 -9.83 -1.86
CA GLY A 141 -2.04 -11.15 -1.27
C GLY A 141 -0.59 -11.64 -1.46
N ASP A 142 0.14 -11.10 -2.44
CA ASP A 142 1.55 -11.46 -2.63
C ASP A 142 2.39 -11.03 -1.43
N ILE A 143 3.39 -11.84 -1.11
CA ILE A 143 4.32 -11.58 0.00
C ILE A 143 5.60 -10.93 -0.52
N VAL A 144 6.03 -9.88 0.16
CA VAL A 144 7.37 -9.32 0.00
C VAL A 144 8.05 -9.17 1.36
N LEU A 145 9.37 -9.05 1.33
CA LEU A 145 10.21 -8.86 2.51
C LEU A 145 10.74 -7.43 2.51
N LEU A 146 10.47 -6.70 3.58
CA LEU A 146 11.21 -5.49 3.86
C LEU A 146 12.50 -5.89 4.57
N THR A 147 13.67 -5.44 4.11
CA THR A 147 14.94 -5.69 4.82
C THR A 147 15.95 -4.53 4.77
N ASP A 148 16.82 -4.47 5.77
CA ASP A 148 18.03 -3.61 5.84
C ASP A 148 19.33 -4.45 5.66
N GLY A 149 19.18 -5.69 5.17
CA GLY A 149 20.25 -6.68 5.08
C GLY A 149 20.50 -7.48 6.37
N LYS A 150 20.06 -6.99 7.53
CA LYS A 150 20.20 -7.68 8.82
C LYS A 150 18.88 -8.24 9.31
N ARG A 151 17.83 -7.43 9.25
CA ARG A 151 16.48 -7.79 9.70
C ARG A 151 15.57 -7.97 8.48
N LYS A 152 14.59 -8.86 8.61
CA LYS A 152 13.57 -9.10 7.59
C LYS A 152 12.19 -8.98 8.24
N ILE A 153 11.29 -8.24 7.59
CA ILE A 153 9.89 -8.11 7.99
C ILE A 153 9.04 -8.60 6.82
N LYS A 154 8.26 -9.67 7.06
CA LYS A 154 7.29 -10.18 6.10
C LYS A 154 6.11 -9.22 6.03
N VAL A 155 5.73 -8.82 4.81
CA VAL A 155 4.54 -8.00 4.57
C VAL A 155 3.76 -8.54 3.37
N GLU A 156 2.47 -8.26 3.35
CA GLU A 156 1.55 -8.64 2.28
C GLU A 156 1.21 -7.39 1.46
N ILE A 157 1.25 -7.49 0.13
CA ILE A 157 0.77 -6.45 -0.78
C ILE A 157 -0.75 -6.37 -0.67
N ARG A 158 -1.30 -5.16 -0.58
CA ARG A 158 -2.74 -4.94 -0.31
C ARG A 158 -3.29 -3.84 -1.19
N GLY A 159 -4.54 -4.00 -1.63
CA GLY A 159 -5.33 -2.89 -2.20
C GLY A 159 -5.99 -2.01 -1.11
N ASP A 160 -6.25 -2.59 0.07
CA ASP A 160 -6.79 -1.90 1.23
C ASP A 160 -6.10 -2.39 2.51
N VAL A 161 -5.68 -1.44 3.37
CA VAL A 161 -4.91 -1.72 4.60
C VAL A 161 -5.83 -1.66 5.81
N ARG A 162 -6.51 -0.52 6.04
CA ARG A 162 -7.50 -0.38 7.12
C ARG A 162 -8.92 -0.61 6.58
N PRO A 163 -9.56 -1.76 6.90
CA PRO A 163 -10.96 -1.97 6.59
C PRO A 163 -11.87 -1.12 7.47
N ASP A 164 -13.16 -1.08 7.13
CA ASP A 164 -14.24 -0.48 7.94
C ASP A 164 -13.97 0.98 8.33
N ARG A 165 -13.38 1.72 7.39
CA ARG A 165 -13.18 3.16 7.52
C ARG A 165 -14.55 3.84 7.59
N THR A 166 -14.76 4.62 8.64
CA THR A 166 -15.99 5.39 8.90
C THR A 166 -16.36 6.38 7.79
N ALA A 167 -15.45 6.65 6.84
CA ALA A 167 -15.65 7.59 5.74
C ALA A 167 -16.21 6.98 4.43
N ARG A 168 -16.56 5.69 4.38
CA ARG A 168 -17.23 5.09 3.21
C ARG A 168 -18.72 4.88 3.48
N ARG A 169 -19.50 5.96 3.64
CA ARG A 169 -20.91 5.88 3.21
C ARG A 169 -20.90 6.05 1.69
N PRO A 170 -21.43 5.09 0.92
CA PRO A 170 -21.62 5.27 -0.51
C PRO A 170 -22.30 6.62 -0.78
N MET A 171 -21.87 7.39 -1.79
CA MET A 171 -22.46 8.72 -2.06
C MET A 171 -24.00 8.66 -2.19
N LYS A 172 -24.54 7.55 -2.70
CA LYS A 172 -25.99 7.30 -2.78
C LYS A 172 -26.71 7.30 -1.42
N GLU A 173 -25.99 7.06 -0.32
CA GLU A 173 -26.50 7.01 1.06
C GLU A 173 -26.18 8.29 1.84
N MET A 174 -25.50 9.25 1.20
CA MET A 174 -25.17 10.56 1.76
C MET A 174 -26.07 11.68 1.20
N LEU A 175 -26.88 11.39 0.17
CA LEU A 175 -27.87 12.29 -0.43
C LEU A 175 -29.26 12.05 0.15
#